data_AF-A0A818T3Y6-F1
#
_entry.id   AF-A0A818T3Y6-F1
#
_cell.length_a   1.000
_cell.length_b   1.000
_cell.length_c   1.000
_cell.angle_alpha   90.00
_cell.angle_beta   90.00
_cell.angle_gamma   90.00
#
_symmetry.space_group_name_H-M   'P 1'
#
loop_
_entity.id
_entity.type
_entity.pdbx_description
1 polymer ?
#
loop_
_entity_poly.entity_id
_entity_poly.type
_entity_poly.pdbx_seq_one_letter_code
_entity_poly.pdbx_strand_id
1 'polypeptide(L)'
;MMVKFGRTNHLTHPLCETLLRQKWVSYGCPIYILDLSFYLLFLFLLSYFIITYPSCNHTDPISWKNSVDSCSKHNFISFQNDAKTFQIISIWFIVLYCFLNFIMEIIQLIHDGSEYFYDIENYIQWILYVTTSIFTLPFLFNQSWHYQWVAGSISIFTAYLALLFLLGRFFIYGIYVIMFLEIMKTLLHVLSLFSILIFGFALTFCITKPFVQDLDLTNPQDFFMIVLKTIAMMLGELDYERSYLENIKGQHFNTTNLIILLIFAIIMPILLMNLLVGLAIGDLMQIQQNARLKRLATQVQLHTNLEKKLPSKLIQRWTKNEYVVYLNKGICKRFSTVFKEWIAKPLDVNNVLDSYDENCTERVLFVELYKQKRRQKDMQRQLEKMTDLVRLVLQKMEIQTETESDDITSNDKNENFLKMQKFRHVFNVARRFSHARSINGNNPHLFTHSEEA
;
A
#
# COMPACT_ATOMS: atom_id res chain seq x y z
N MET A 1 -19.50 1.14 -7.60
CA MET A 1 -19.35 1.21 -9.07
C MET A 1 -17.97 1.72 -9.48
N MET A 2 -17.58 2.95 -9.10
CA MET A 2 -16.27 3.53 -9.47
C MET A 2 -15.06 2.69 -9.01
N VAL A 3 -15.12 2.14 -7.78
CA VAL A 3 -14.10 1.20 -7.25
C VAL A 3 -14.09 -0.11 -8.04
N LYS A 4 -15.28 -0.71 -8.29
CA LYS A 4 -15.42 -1.97 -9.05
C LYS A 4 -14.90 -1.89 -10.49
N PHE A 5 -14.99 -0.72 -11.12
CA PHE A 5 -14.49 -0.49 -12.49
C PHE A 5 -13.09 0.13 -12.55
N GLY A 6 -12.36 0.20 -11.42
CA GLY A 6 -10.98 0.71 -11.41
C GLY A 6 -10.82 2.15 -11.90
N ARG A 7 -11.86 2.99 -11.82
CA ARG A 7 -11.83 4.37 -12.32
C ARG A 7 -11.19 5.33 -11.30
N THR A 8 -9.90 5.14 -11.08
CA THR A 8 -9.08 5.83 -10.07
C THR A 8 -9.13 7.35 -10.22
N ASN A 9 -9.05 7.86 -11.46
CA ASN A 9 -9.07 9.30 -11.76
C ASN A 9 -10.36 10.03 -11.35
N HIS A 10 -11.50 9.33 -11.33
CA HIS A 10 -12.77 9.92 -10.88
C HIS A 10 -12.91 9.85 -9.35
N LEU A 11 -12.33 8.82 -8.72
CA LEU A 11 -12.37 8.66 -7.27
C LEU A 11 -11.51 9.71 -6.55
N THR A 12 -10.39 10.12 -7.17
CA THR A 12 -9.49 11.17 -6.70
C THR A 12 -9.98 12.59 -6.99
N HIS A 13 -11.15 12.75 -7.62
CA HIS A 13 -11.69 14.08 -7.89
C HIS A 13 -12.04 14.79 -6.56
N PRO A 14 -11.72 16.08 -6.38
CA PRO A 14 -11.91 16.79 -5.12
C PRO A 14 -13.36 16.74 -4.61
N LEU A 15 -14.34 16.68 -5.51
CA LEU A 15 -15.76 16.52 -5.15
C LEU A 15 -16.05 15.15 -4.50
N CYS A 16 -15.45 14.06 -4.99
CA CYS A 16 -15.65 12.72 -4.41
C CYS A 16 -14.94 12.60 -3.05
N GLU A 17 -13.75 13.18 -2.93
CA GLU A 17 -13.02 13.21 -1.65
C GLU A 17 -13.76 14.05 -0.59
N THR A 18 -14.31 15.21 -0.97
CA THR A 18 -15.10 16.04 -0.03
C THR A 18 -16.41 15.36 0.39
N LEU A 19 -17.07 14.64 -0.52
CA LEU A 19 -18.26 13.85 -0.21
C LEU A 19 -17.98 12.73 0.78
N LEU A 20 -16.92 11.94 0.55
CA LEU A 20 -16.51 10.86 1.46
C LEU A 20 -16.13 11.41 2.84
N ARG A 21 -15.41 12.53 2.88
CA ARG A 21 -15.09 13.23 4.14
C ARG A 21 -16.36 13.64 4.88
N GLN A 22 -17.35 14.19 4.19
CA GLN A 22 -18.59 14.63 4.83
C GLN A 22 -19.37 13.44 5.41
N LYS A 23 -19.45 12.33 4.68
CA LYS A 23 -20.05 11.09 5.18
C LYS A 23 -19.31 10.55 6.41
N TRP A 24 -17.97 10.59 6.37
CA TRP A 24 -17.12 10.22 7.51
C TRP A 24 -17.42 11.07 8.74
N VAL A 25 -17.43 12.40 8.63
CA VAL A 25 -17.67 13.28 9.78
C VAL A 25 -19.11 13.18 10.31
N SER A 26 -20.08 12.91 9.44
CA SER A 26 -21.50 12.87 9.85
C SER A 26 -21.84 11.65 10.70
N TYR A 27 -21.55 10.44 10.23
CA TYR A 27 -21.93 9.20 10.94
C TYR A 27 -20.80 8.16 11.05
N GLY A 28 -19.85 8.12 10.11
CA GLY A 28 -18.77 7.12 10.15
C GLY A 28 -17.87 7.28 11.38
N CYS A 29 -17.38 8.50 11.62
CA CYS A 29 -16.46 8.85 12.68
C CYS A 29 -16.99 8.55 14.10
N PRO A 30 -18.19 8.98 14.51
CA PRO A 30 -18.66 8.71 15.88
C PRO A 30 -18.87 7.22 16.15
N ILE A 31 -19.41 6.46 15.19
CA ILE A 31 -19.58 5.00 15.31
C ILE A 31 -18.21 4.33 15.43
N TYR A 32 -17.28 4.76 14.60
CA TYR A 32 -15.95 4.18 14.55
C TYR A 32 -15.10 4.51 15.79
N ILE A 33 -15.20 5.72 16.33
CA ILE A 33 -14.54 6.09 17.59
C ILE A 33 -15.11 5.27 18.75
N LEU A 34 -16.42 5.04 18.75
CA LEU A 34 -17.06 4.18 19.76
C LEU A 34 -16.53 2.74 19.67
N ASP A 35 -16.45 2.18 18.46
CA ASP A 35 -15.87 0.85 18.22
C ASP A 35 -14.41 0.75 18.68
N LEU A 36 -13.58 1.72 18.27
CA LEU A 36 -12.19 1.84 18.73
C LEU A 36 -12.11 1.94 20.26
N SER A 37 -12.98 2.73 20.88
CA SER A 37 -12.97 2.90 22.34
C SER A 37 -13.28 1.60 23.07
N PHE A 38 -14.23 0.79 22.58
CA PHE A 38 -14.51 -0.53 23.16
C PHE A 38 -13.34 -1.49 22.95
N TYR A 39 -12.72 -1.46 21.76
CA TYR A 39 -11.53 -2.28 21.47
C TYR A 39 -10.33 -1.90 22.35
N LEU A 40 -10.06 -0.60 22.53
CA LEU A 40 -8.98 -0.11 23.39
C LEU A 40 -9.24 -0.45 24.87
N LEU A 41 -10.49 -0.39 25.32
CA LEU A 41 -10.85 -0.82 26.67
C LEU A 41 -10.59 -2.31 26.86
N PHE A 42 -10.99 -3.15 25.90
CA PHE A 42 -10.67 -4.58 25.89
C PHE A 42 -9.16 -4.82 25.95
N LEU A 43 -8.38 -4.16 25.08
CA LEU A 43 -6.92 -4.31 25.02
C LEU A 43 -6.26 -3.87 26.33
N PHE A 44 -6.69 -2.75 26.89
CA PHE A 44 -6.18 -2.25 28.17
C PHE A 44 -6.42 -3.25 29.31
N LEU A 45 -7.63 -3.79 29.41
CA LEU A 45 -7.99 -4.76 30.43
C LEU A 45 -7.24 -6.09 30.24
N LEU A 46 -7.03 -6.54 29.01
CA LEU A 46 -6.24 -7.73 28.69
C LEU A 46 -4.77 -7.54 29.10
N SER A 47 -4.15 -6.43 28.70
CA SER A 47 -2.77 -6.09 29.10
C SER A 47 -2.61 -5.96 30.61
N TYR A 48 -3.56 -5.28 31.27
CA TYR A 48 -3.57 -5.16 32.73
C TYR A 48 -3.65 -6.54 33.40
N PHE A 49 -4.52 -7.41 32.89
CA PHE A 49 -4.70 -8.75 33.46
C PHE A 49 -3.42 -9.58 33.36
N ILE A 50 -2.77 -9.60 32.19
CA ILE A 50 -1.52 -10.34 31.96
C ILE A 50 -0.37 -9.80 32.84
N ILE A 51 -0.28 -8.48 33.02
CA ILE A 51 0.79 -7.87 33.86
C ILE A 51 0.59 -8.19 35.35
N THR A 52 -0.66 -8.23 35.81
CA THR A 52 -0.96 -8.35 37.25
C THR A 52 -1.09 -9.78 37.75
N TYR A 53 -1.33 -10.75 36.87
CA TYR A 53 -1.44 -12.16 37.24
C TYR A 53 -0.20 -12.93 36.73
N PRO A 54 0.62 -13.52 37.61
CA PRO A 54 1.88 -14.15 37.19
C PRO A 54 1.65 -15.45 36.40
N SER A 55 2.48 -15.67 35.40
CA SER A 55 2.44 -16.82 34.47
C SER A 55 2.67 -18.18 35.14
N CYS A 56 3.22 -18.18 36.35
CA CYS A 56 3.80 -19.37 37.00
C CYS A 56 2.81 -20.19 37.86
N ASN A 57 1.52 -19.88 37.84
CA ASN A 57 0.50 -20.63 38.59
C ASN A 57 -0.09 -21.78 37.75
N HIS A 58 0.77 -22.67 37.24
CA HIS A 58 0.35 -23.94 36.65
C HIS A 58 0.81 -25.09 37.53
N THR A 59 -0.10 -26.01 37.81
CA THR A 59 0.24 -27.30 38.39
C THR A 59 0.48 -28.26 37.24
N ASP A 60 1.72 -28.61 36.96
CA ASP A 60 1.99 -29.82 36.20
C ASP A 60 1.68 -31.03 37.09
N PRO A 61 0.73 -31.91 36.73
CA PRO A 61 0.47 -33.10 37.55
C PRO A 61 1.60 -34.13 37.48
N ILE A 62 2.68 -33.88 36.72
CA ILE A 62 3.71 -34.87 36.44
C ILE A 62 5.08 -34.21 36.53
N SER A 63 5.77 -34.50 37.63
CA SER A 63 7.19 -34.27 37.81
C SER A 63 8.00 -34.97 36.71
N TRP A 64 8.38 -34.23 35.67
CA TRP A 64 9.56 -34.58 34.91
C TRP A 64 10.77 -34.29 35.80
N LYS A 65 11.23 -35.33 36.51
CA LYS A 65 12.49 -35.32 37.25
C LYS A 65 13.62 -34.98 36.29
N ASN A 66 14.07 -33.73 36.31
CA ASN A 66 15.45 -33.29 36.53
C ASN A 66 15.66 -31.91 35.87
N SER A 67 16.15 -30.96 36.68
CA SER A 67 16.67 -29.61 36.34
C SER A 67 15.70 -28.68 35.62
N VAL A 68 15.21 -27.58 36.19
CA VAL A 68 15.90 -26.51 36.93
C VAL A 68 14.96 -25.96 38.00
N ASP A 69 15.49 -25.73 39.19
CA ASP A 69 14.83 -25.02 40.28
C ASP A 69 14.27 -23.67 39.82
N SER A 70 12.97 -23.45 40.07
CA SER A 70 12.28 -22.16 40.30
C SER A 70 10.81 -22.18 39.87
N CYS A 71 10.06 -23.26 40.12
CA CYS A 71 8.61 -23.14 40.27
C CYS A 71 8.19 -23.91 41.52
N SER A 72 8.02 -23.16 42.61
CA SER A 72 7.57 -23.71 43.89
C SER A 72 6.25 -24.44 43.68
N LYS A 73 6.12 -25.62 44.30
CA LYS A 73 4.89 -26.39 44.48
C LYS A 73 3.88 -25.59 45.31
N HIS A 74 3.41 -24.45 44.80
CA HIS A 74 2.24 -23.80 45.34
C HIS A 74 1.01 -24.46 44.70
N ASN A 75 0.24 -25.13 45.55
CA ASN A 75 -1.12 -25.57 45.27
C ASN A 75 -1.83 -24.47 44.50
N PHE A 76 -2.53 -24.83 43.42
CA PHE A 76 -3.42 -23.94 42.69
C PHE A 76 -4.26 -23.12 43.68
N ILE A 77 -3.89 -21.86 43.90
CA ILE A 77 -4.73 -20.93 44.64
C ILE A 77 -5.82 -20.56 43.66
N SER A 78 -7.02 -21.06 43.92
CA SER A 78 -8.21 -20.74 43.14
C SER A 78 -8.23 -19.25 42.82
N PHE A 79 -8.40 -18.92 41.54
CA PHE A 79 -8.44 -17.53 41.05
C PHE A 79 -9.36 -16.66 41.93
N GLN A 80 -10.43 -17.24 42.45
CA GLN A 80 -11.43 -16.56 43.27
C GLN A 80 -10.98 -16.14 44.68
N ASN A 81 -9.92 -16.72 45.24
CA ASN A 81 -9.52 -16.45 46.63
C ASN A 81 -8.50 -15.30 46.75
N ASP A 82 -7.67 -15.07 45.72
CA ASP A 82 -6.61 -14.04 45.72
C ASP A 82 -6.83 -12.92 44.68
N ALA A 83 -7.83 -13.06 43.80
CA ALA A 83 -8.07 -12.05 42.78
C ALA A 83 -8.60 -10.74 43.39
N LYS A 84 -7.96 -9.64 42.99
CA LYS A 84 -8.47 -8.29 43.28
C LYS A 84 -9.81 -8.10 42.56
N THR A 85 -10.72 -7.34 43.16
CA THR A 85 -12.03 -7.01 42.57
C THR A 85 -11.93 -6.52 41.13
N PHE A 86 -10.91 -5.71 40.83
CA PHE A 86 -10.66 -5.20 39.48
C PHE A 86 -10.24 -6.29 38.47
N GLN A 87 -9.52 -7.34 38.89
CA GLN A 87 -9.17 -8.48 38.02
C GLN A 87 -10.39 -9.32 37.65
N ILE A 88 -11.30 -9.52 38.60
CA ILE A 88 -12.57 -10.22 38.37
C ILE A 88 -13.41 -9.45 37.34
N ILE A 89 -13.55 -8.13 37.52
CA ILE A 89 -14.26 -7.25 36.57
C ILE A 89 -13.61 -7.32 35.18
N SER A 90 -12.27 -7.30 35.12
CA SER A 90 -11.51 -7.36 33.86
C SER A 90 -11.81 -8.63 33.08
N ILE A 91 -11.76 -9.81 33.73
CA ILE A 91 -12.05 -11.09 33.06
C ILE A 91 -13.49 -11.15 32.56
N TRP A 92 -14.46 -10.76 33.39
CA TRP A 92 -15.86 -10.74 32.98
C TRP A 92 -16.10 -9.84 31.77
N PHE A 93 -15.47 -8.67 31.74
CA PHE A 93 -15.52 -7.78 30.58
C PHE A 93 -14.88 -8.41 29.34
N ILE A 94 -13.69 -9.00 29.46
CA ILE A 94 -12.97 -9.66 28.35
C ILE A 94 -13.81 -10.81 27.77
N VAL A 95 -14.40 -11.64 28.63
CA VAL A 95 -15.24 -12.77 28.22
C VAL A 95 -16.51 -12.28 27.52
N LEU A 96 -17.19 -11.28 28.08
CA LEU A 96 -18.38 -10.68 27.47
C LEU A 96 -18.04 -10.08 26.09
N TYR A 97 -16.93 -9.34 26.00
CA TYR A 97 -16.47 -8.75 24.76
C TYR A 97 -16.16 -9.81 23.69
N CYS A 98 -15.42 -10.87 24.06
CA CYS A 98 -15.11 -11.96 23.13
C CYS A 98 -16.38 -12.69 22.68
N PHE A 99 -17.31 -12.97 23.60
CA PHE A 99 -18.56 -13.66 23.29
C PHE A 99 -19.43 -12.87 22.29
N LEU A 100 -19.62 -11.57 22.54
CA LEU A 100 -20.39 -10.71 21.63
C LEU A 100 -19.76 -10.63 20.24
N ASN A 101 -18.44 -10.43 20.17
CA ASN A 101 -17.76 -10.34 18.88
C ASN A 101 -17.69 -11.68 18.14
N PHE A 102 -17.56 -12.80 18.86
CA PHE A 102 -17.63 -14.13 18.26
C PHE A 102 -18.98 -14.36 17.57
N ILE A 103 -20.09 -13.96 18.22
CA ILE A 103 -21.43 -14.00 17.61
C ILE A 103 -21.50 -13.09 16.38
N MET A 104 -21.01 -11.86 16.49
CA MET A 104 -20.98 -10.92 15.37
C MET A 104 -20.19 -11.46 14.18
N GLU A 105 -19.08 -12.15 14.44
CA GLU A 105 -18.23 -12.75 13.41
C GLU A 105 -18.92 -13.92 12.71
N ILE A 106 -19.66 -14.75 13.46
CA ILE A 106 -20.50 -15.80 12.88
C ILE A 106 -21.60 -15.20 12.00
N ILE A 107 -22.25 -14.13 12.45
CA ILE A 107 -23.27 -13.44 11.63
C ILE A 107 -22.64 -12.88 10.35
N GLN A 108 -21.43 -12.32 10.43
CA GLN A 108 -20.69 -11.81 9.28
C GLN A 108 -20.30 -12.93 8.31
N LEU A 109 -19.81 -14.05 8.82
CA LEU A 109 -19.48 -15.24 8.03
C LEU A 109 -20.71 -15.75 7.25
N ILE A 110 -21.88 -15.79 7.88
CA ILE A 110 -23.13 -16.21 7.23
C ILE A 110 -23.57 -15.19 6.17
N HIS A 111 -23.39 -13.89 6.42
CA HIS A 111 -23.83 -12.84 5.49
C HIS A 111 -22.94 -12.71 4.26
N ASP A 112 -21.62 -12.75 4.43
CA ASP A 112 -20.64 -12.49 3.37
C ASP A 112 -20.22 -13.77 2.62
N GLY A 113 -20.48 -14.95 3.19
CA GLY A 113 -20.34 -16.25 2.52
C GLY A 113 -18.93 -16.51 1.99
N SER A 114 -18.77 -16.68 0.68
CA SER A 114 -17.46 -16.98 0.06
C SER A 114 -16.53 -15.78 -0.05
N GLU A 115 -17.04 -14.54 -0.07
CA GLU A 115 -16.20 -13.34 -0.14
C GLU A 115 -15.40 -13.16 1.16
N TYR A 116 -15.94 -13.67 2.27
CA TYR A 116 -15.34 -13.62 3.61
C TYR A 116 -13.94 -14.25 3.70
N PHE A 117 -13.70 -15.36 2.99
CA PHE A 117 -12.45 -16.12 3.06
C PHE A 117 -11.25 -15.46 2.38
N TYR A 118 -11.44 -14.35 1.67
CA TYR A 118 -10.33 -13.64 1.00
C TYR A 118 -9.71 -12.53 1.86
N ASP A 119 -10.38 -12.11 2.94
CA ASP A 119 -9.95 -11.00 3.78
C ASP A 119 -9.09 -11.49 4.97
N ILE A 120 -7.82 -11.10 4.99
CA ILE A 120 -6.85 -11.47 6.05
C ILE A 120 -7.27 -10.92 7.43
N GLU A 121 -7.95 -9.77 7.47
CA GLU A 121 -8.45 -9.15 8.71
C GLU A 121 -9.35 -10.11 9.52
N ASN A 122 -10.21 -10.86 8.81
CA ASN A 122 -11.14 -11.79 9.41
C ASN A 122 -10.40 -12.95 10.11
N TYR A 123 -9.34 -13.49 9.48
CA TYR A 123 -8.53 -14.55 10.07
C TYR A 123 -7.83 -14.10 11.36
N ILE A 124 -7.31 -12.88 11.37
CA ILE A 124 -6.67 -12.30 12.57
C ILE A 124 -7.68 -12.15 13.71
N GLN A 125 -8.91 -11.74 13.41
CA GLN A 125 -10.00 -11.65 14.39
C GLN A 125 -10.38 -13.02 14.96
N TRP A 126 -10.51 -14.05 14.12
CA TRP A 126 -10.74 -15.43 14.59
C TRP A 126 -9.64 -15.92 15.52
N ILE A 127 -8.37 -15.73 15.13
CA ILE A 127 -7.23 -16.12 15.97
C ILE A 127 -7.29 -15.38 17.31
N LEU A 128 -7.57 -14.07 17.31
CA LEU A 128 -7.71 -13.27 18.51
C LEU A 128 -8.81 -13.82 19.44
N TYR A 129 -10.03 -14.04 18.93
CA TYR A 129 -11.15 -14.47 19.75
C TYR A 129 -10.94 -15.89 20.29
N VAL A 130 -10.48 -16.83 19.45
CA VAL A 130 -10.22 -18.22 19.87
C VAL A 130 -9.13 -18.29 20.93
N THR A 131 -7.99 -17.60 20.73
CA THR A 131 -6.88 -17.62 21.68
C THR A 131 -7.23 -16.92 22.99
N THR A 132 -7.98 -15.81 22.93
CA THR A 132 -8.46 -15.11 24.14
C THR A 132 -9.48 -15.94 24.92
N SER A 133 -10.35 -16.69 24.23
CA SER A 133 -11.27 -17.63 24.88
C SER A 133 -10.51 -18.77 25.57
N ILE A 134 -9.54 -19.40 24.91
CA ILE A 134 -8.71 -20.46 25.53
C ILE A 134 -7.95 -19.93 26.76
N PHE A 135 -7.49 -18.68 26.72
CA PHE A 135 -6.83 -18.04 27.85
C PHE A 135 -7.77 -17.75 29.04
N THR A 136 -9.02 -17.34 28.78
CA THR A 136 -9.96 -16.88 29.82
C THR A 136 -10.83 -17.98 30.42
N LEU A 137 -11.17 -19.03 29.67
CA LEU A 137 -12.02 -20.14 30.13
C LEU A 137 -11.52 -20.83 31.41
N PRO A 138 -10.22 -21.16 31.59
CA PRO A 138 -9.75 -21.82 32.79
C PRO A 138 -9.96 -20.98 34.06
N PHE A 139 -9.87 -19.64 33.96
CA PHE A 139 -10.14 -18.75 35.08
C PHE A 139 -11.62 -18.74 35.50
N LEU A 140 -12.56 -18.99 34.58
CA LEU A 140 -13.99 -19.07 34.89
C LEU A 140 -14.35 -20.39 35.59
N PHE A 141 -13.75 -21.50 35.15
CA PHE A 141 -13.98 -22.83 35.74
C PHE A 141 -13.06 -23.12 36.93
N ASN A 142 -12.20 -22.16 37.28
CA ASN A 142 -11.22 -22.31 38.35
C ASN A 142 -10.34 -23.57 38.16
N GLN A 143 -9.91 -23.79 36.91
CA GLN A 143 -8.99 -24.85 36.48
C GLN A 143 -7.71 -24.24 35.92
N SER A 144 -6.63 -25.02 35.88
CA SER A 144 -5.38 -24.63 35.23
C SER A 144 -5.17 -25.50 33.99
N TRP A 145 -4.93 -24.88 32.84
CA TRP A 145 -4.55 -25.58 31.60
C TRP A 145 -3.11 -25.24 31.24
N HIS A 146 -2.31 -26.24 30.87
CA HIS A 146 -0.90 -26.04 30.49
C HIS A 146 -0.74 -25.03 29.34
N TYR A 147 -1.60 -25.10 28.33
CA TYR A 147 -1.56 -24.22 27.15
C TYR A 147 -2.19 -22.84 27.35
N GLN A 148 -2.69 -22.53 28.56
CA GLN A 148 -3.38 -21.28 28.84
C GLN A 148 -2.49 -20.06 28.60
N TRP A 149 -1.28 -20.07 29.15
CA TRP A 149 -0.34 -18.95 29.03
C TRP A 149 0.24 -18.81 27.63
N VAL A 150 0.42 -19.93 26.93
CA VAL A 150 0.78 -19.94 25.51
C VAL A 150 -0.32 -19.25 24.70
N ALA A 151 -1.59 -19.62 24.91
CA ALA A 151 -2.72 -18.96 24.27
C ALA A 151 -2.83 -17.47 24.64
N GLY A 152 -2.56 -17.10 25.89
CA GLY A 152 -2.50 -15.70 26.35
C GLY A 152 -1.42 -14.89 25.63
N SER A 153 -0.24 -15.47 25.41
CA SER A 153 0.86 -14.81 24.67
C SER A 153 0.52 -14.56 23.20
N ILE A 154 -0.15 -15.51 22.55
CA ILE A 154 -0.61 -15.37 21.16
C ILE A 154 -1.76 -14.36 21.09
N SER A 155 -2.69 -14.40 22.06
CA SER A 155 -3.81 -13.48 22.17
C SER A 155 -3.34 -12.03 22.27
N ILE A 156 -2.42 -11.71 23.18
CA ILE A 156 -1.96 -10.33 23.36
C ILE A 156 -1.22 -9.81 22.12
N PHE A 157 -0.36 -10.63 21.51
CA PHE A 157 0.33 -10.27 20.27
C PHE A 157 -0.68 -10.02 19.12
N THR A 158 -1.63 -10.93 18.95
CA THR A 158 -2.67 -10.81 17.92
C THR A 158 -3.58 -9.60 18.19
N ALA A 159 -3.84 -9.24 19.45
CA ALA A 159 -4.63 -8.07 19.82
C ALA A 159 -3.95 -6.76 19.43
N TYR A 160 -2.63 -6.64 19.60
CA TYR A 160 -1.89 -5.48 19.11
C TYR A 160 -1.79 -5.45 17.58
N LEU A 161 -1.67 -6.62 16.92
CA LEU A 161 -1.75 -6.68 15.45
C LEU A 161 -3.12 -6.25 14.93
N ALA A 162 -4.20 -6.74 15.53
CA ALA A 162 -5.56 -6.33 15.17
C ALA A 162 -5.82 -4.84 15.43
N LEU A 163 -5.18 -4.24 16.45
CA LEU A 163 -5.19 -2.79 16.65
C LEU A 163 -4.58 -2.04 15.46
N LEU A 164 -3.48 -2.54 14.90
CA LEU A 164 -2.84 -1.95 13.73
C LEU A 164 -3.79 -1.93 12.53
N PHE A 165 -4.51 -3.03 12.26
CA PHE A 165 -5.52 -3.09 11.20
C PHE A 165 -6.69 -2.14 11.46
N LEU A 166 -7.15 -2.03 12.71
CA LEU A 166 -8.16 -1.05 13.11
C LEU A 166 -7.64 0.37 12.81
N LEU A 167 -6.44 0.73 13.24
CA LEU A 167 -5.83 2.03 12.92
C LEU A 167 -5.74 2.30 11.40
N GLY A 168 -5.64 1.24 10.58
CA GLY A 168 -5.73 1.26 9.12
C GLY A 168 -6.96 1.95 8.54
N ARG A 169 -8.08 2.00 9.28
CA ARG A 169 -9.34 2.60 8.84
C ARG A 169 -9.43 4.11 9.09
N PHE A 170 -8.52 4.70 9.88
CA PHE A 170 -8.48 6.16 10.10
C PHE A 170 -7.90 6.91 8.90
N PHE A 171 -8.36 8.14 8.68
CA PHE A 171 -7.84 8.98 7.59
C PHE A 171 -6.33 9.29 7.75
N ILE A 172 -5.91 9.57 9.00
CA ILE A 172 -4.55 10.03 9.35
C ILE A 172 -3.56 8.85 9.33
N TYR A 173 -3.84 7.82 10.13
CA TYR A 173 -2.94 6.67 10.28
C TYR A 173 -3.11 5.61 9.18
N GLY A 174 -4.25 5.60 8.50
CA GLY A 174 -4.58 4.55 7.54
C GLY A 174 -3.66 4.47 6.34
N ILE A 175 -3.15 5.60 5.82
CA ILE A 175 -2.17 5.56 4.73
C ILE A 175 -0.91 4.82 5.18
N TYR A 176 -0.38 5.15 6.36
CA TYR A 176 0.86 4.54 6.88
C TYR A 176 0.71 3.05 7.11
N VAL A 177 -0.42 2.63 7.70
CA VAL A 177 -0.72 1.20 7.90
C VAL A 177 -0.85 0.47 6.56
N ILE A 178 -1.58 1.02 5.60
CA ILE A 178 -1.75 0.39 4.27
C ILE A 178 -0.40 0.30 3.54
N MET A 179 0.43 1.35 3.59
CA MET A 179 1.78 1.32 3.01
C MET A 179 2.67 0.28 3.70
N PHE A 180 2.65 0.22 5.03
CA PHE A 180 3.41 -0.78 5.79
C PHE A 180 3.05 -2.21 5.39
N LEU A 181 1.75 -2.52 5.28
CA LEU A 181 1.29 -3.85 4.87
C LEU A 181 1.66 -4.17 3.41
N GLU A 182 1.63 -3.20 2.51
CA GLU A 182 2.03 -3.39 1.12
C GLU A 182 3.55 -3.63 1.01
N ILE A 183 4.36 -2.88 1.77
CA ILE A 183 5.82 -3.10 1.87
C ILE A 183 6.12 -4.46 2.50
N MET A 184 5.40 -4.86 3.55
CA MET A 184 5.57 -6.18 4.16
C MET A 184 5.27 -7.30 3.15
N LYS A 185 4.25 -7.13 2.29
CA LYS A 185 3.92 -8.09 1.24
C LYS A 185 5.02 -8.18 0.17
N THR A 186 5.58 -7.05 -0.27
CA THR A 186 6.69 -7.06 -1.24
C THR A 186 7.93 -7.68 -0.63
N LEU A 187 8.27 -7.35 0.61
CA LEU A 187 9.39 -7.95 1.35
C LEU A 187 9.23 -9.47 1.48
N LEU A 188 8.05 -9.97 1.85
CA LEU A 188 7.79 -11.40 1.99
C LEU A 188 7.90 -12.15 0.66
N HIS A 189 7.41 -11.55 -0.44
CA HIS A 189 7.55 -12.11 -1.78
C HIS A 189 9.02 -12.23 -2.21
N VAL A 190 9.81 -11.18 -1.98
CA VAL A 190 11.24 -11.17 -2.31
C VAL A 190 12.00 -12.17 -1.42
N LEU A 191 11.72 -12.20 -0.11
CA LEU A 191 12.32 -13.15 0.83
C LEU A 191 12.00 -14.60 0.46
N SER A 192 10.81 -14.88 -0.07
CA SER A 192 10.45 -16.21 -0.57
C SER A 192 11.35 -16.66 -1.72
N LEU A 193 11.74 -15.78 -2.65
CA LEU A 193 12.69 -16.09 -3.72
C LEU A 193 14.09 -16.41 -3.15
N PHE A 194 14.53 -15.66 -2.15
CA PHE A 194 15.84 -15.84 -1.51
C PHE A 194 15.86 -16.95 -0.45
N SER A 195 14.74 -17.60 -0.16
CA SER A 195 14.67 -18.73 0.76
C SER A 195 15.58 -19.89 0.36
N ILE A 196 15.84 -20.07 -0.94
CA ILE A 196 16.77 -21.09 -1.47
C ILE A 196 18.19 -20.87 -0.92
N LEU A 197 18.64 -19.61 -0.83
CA LEU A 197 19.93 -19.27 -0.24
C LEU A 197 19.93 -19.49 1.28
N ILE A 198 18.85 -19.11 1.96
CA ILE A 198 18.71 -19.35 3.41
C ILE A 198 18.83 -20.85 3.73
N PHE A 199 18.12 -21.71 2.99
CA PHE A 199 18.21 -23.16 3.16
C PHE A 199 19.59 -23.71 2.78
N GLY A 200 20.21 -23.21 1.70
CA GLY A 200 21.56 -23.63 1.30
C GLY A 200 22.62 -23.34 2.36
N PHE A 201 22.60 -22.14 2.94
CA PHE A 201 23.49 -21.77 4.03
C PHE A 201 23.15 -22.50 5.34
N ALA A 202 21.86 -22.68 5.66
CA ALA A 202 21.46 -23.44 6.85
C ALA A 202 21.95 -24.90 6.81
N LEU A 203 21.85 -25.57 5.66
CA LEU A 203 22.40 -26.92 5.47
C LEU A 203 23.92 -26.93 5.53
N THR A 204 24.59 -25.90 5.00
CA THR A 204 26.04 -25.77 5.10
C THR A 204 26.47 -25.63 6.56
N PHE A 205 25.79 -24.77 7.34
CA PHE A 205 26.05 -24.61 8.77
C PHE A 205 25.68 -25.84 9.61
N CYS A 206 24.72 -26.66 9.14
CA CYS A 206 24.43 -27.95 9.75
C CYS A 206 25.60 -28.94 9.66
N ILE A 207 26.38 -28.89 8.58
CA ILE A 207 27.56 -29.77 8.37
C ILE A 207 28.79 -29.19 9.07
N THR A 208 29.03 -27.90 8.87
CA THR A 208 30.16 -27.16 9.45
C THR A 208 30.05 -27.05 10.98
N LYS A 209 28.82 -27.14 11.52
CA LYS A 209 28.49 -27.00 12.95
C LYS A 209 29.20 -25.82 13.65
N PRO A 210 29.24 -24.61 13.06
CA PRO A 210 30.05 -23.54 13.63
C PRO A 210 29.48 -23.01 14.96
N PHE A 211 28.19 -23.25 15.25
CA PHE A 211 27.48 -22.63 16.38
C PHE A 211 27.39 -23.51 17.62
N VAL A 212 27.23 -24.84 17.45
CA VAL A 212 27.02 -25.78 18.56
C VAL A 212 27.64 -27.11 18.17
N GLN A 213 28.62 -27.56 18.95
CA GLN A 213 29.40 -28.77 18.69
C GLN A 213 28.59 -30.05 18.97
N ASP A 214 27.64 -29.97 19.91
CA ASP A 214 26.84 -31.09 20.42
C ASP A 214 25.41 -31.19 19.84
N LEU A 215 25.14 -30.55 18.67
CA LEU A 215 23.85 -30.74 18.00
C LEU A 215 23.74 -32.15 17.42
N ASP A 216 22.90 -32.97 18.03
CA ASP A 216 22.46 -34.25 17.53
C ASP A 216 21.31 -34.02 16.53
N LEU A 217 21.57 -34.24 15.24
CA LEU A 217 20.58 -34.12 14.16
C LEU A 217 19.41 -35.12 14.26
N THR A 218 19.33 -35.90 15.34
CA THR A 218 18.22 -36.80 15.65
C THR A 218 16.96 -36.03 16.04
N ASN A 219 17.08 -34.79 16.56
CA ASN A 219 15.92 -33.97 16.91
C ASN A 219 15.58 -32.97 15.78
N PRO A 220 14.33 -32.94 15.28
CA PRO A 220 13.93 -31.97 14.24
C PRO A 220 13.93 -30.52 14.74
N GLN A 221 13.87 -30.30 16.05
CA GLN A 221 13.91 -28.96 16.66
C GLN A 221 15.25 -28.26 16.46
N ASP A 222 16.33 -29.03 16.46
CA ASP A 222 17.70 -28.54 16.31
C ASP A 222 17.94 -27.97 14.91
N PHE A 223 17.37 -28.61 13.88
CA PHE A 223 17.37 -28.07 12.52
C PHE A 223 16.63 -26.72 12.44
N PHE A 224 15.47 -26.60 13.08
CA PHE A 224 14.70 -25.35 13.11
C PHE A 224 15.48 -24.22 13.79
N MET A 225 16.21 -24.53 14.87
CA MET A 225 17.08 -23.55 15.55
C MET A 225 18.21 -23.06 14.66
N ILE A 226 18.85 -23.93 13.85
CA ILE A 226 19.88 -23.53 12.88
C ILE A 226 19.29 -22.62 11.80
N VAL A 227 18.11 -22.94 11.28
CA VAL A 227 17.41 -22.11 10.29
C VAL A 227 17.07 -20.73 10.88
N LEU A 228 16.52 -20.68 12.09
CA LEU A 228 16.24 -19.42 12.79
C LEU A 228 17.53 -18.62 13.03
N LYS A 229 18.63 -19.26 13.44
CA LYS A 229 19.91 -18.60 13.60
C LYS A 229 20.42 -18.03 12.28
N THR A 230 20.24 -18.77 11.18
CA THR A 230 20.62 -18.31 9.82
C THR A 230 19.81 -17.10 9.39
N ILE A 231 18.51 -17.07 9.67
CA ILE A 231 17.65 -15.90 9.42
C ILE A 231 18.04 -14.72 10.32
N ALA A 232 18.37 -14.95 11.60
CA ALA A 232 18.84 -13.90 12.49
C ALA A 232 20.16 -13.29 12.01
N MET A 233 21.11 -14.13 11.57
CA MET A 233 22.39 -13.68 11.01
C MET A 233 22.24 -12.88 9.71
N MET A 234 21.15 -13.08 8.95
CA MET A 234 20.85 -12.26 7.76
C MET A 234 20.67 -10.78 8.11
N LEU A 235 20.23 -10.46 9.33
CA LEU A 235 20.07 -9.08 9.79
C LEU A 235 21.40 -8.35 9.99
N GLY A 236 22.54 -9.05 9.88
CA GLY A 236 23.88 -8.51 10.05
C GLY A 236 24.50 -8.79 11.42
N GLU A 237 23.75 -9.42 12.33
CA GLU A 237 24.25 -9.86 13.63
C GLU A 237 25.03 -11.18 13.49
N LEU A 238 26.32 -11.04 13.14
CA LEU A 238 27.27 -12.15 13.16
C LEU A 238 27.91 -12.23 14.55
N ASP A 239 27.40 -13.10 15.42
CA ASP A 239 27.98 -13.42 16.74
C ASP A 239 29.33 -14.15 16.62
N TYR A 240 30.31 -13.54 15.94
CA TYR A 240 31.59 -14.15 15.59
C TYR A 240 32.40 -14.58 16.82
N GLU A 241 32.40 -13.76 17.87
CA GLU A 241 33.19 -14.01 19.08
C GLU A 241 32.73 -15.25 19.84
N ARG A 242 31.43 -15.35 20.14
CA ARG A 242 30.87 -16.47 20.90
C ARG A 242 30.69 -17.72 20.06
N SER A 243 30.35 -17.56 18.78
CA SER A 243 30.02 -18.71 17.93
C SER A 243 31.27 -19.31 17.29
N TYR A 244 32.18 -18.48 16.78
CA TYR A 244 33.32 -18.98 15.99
C TYR A 244 34.61 -19.02 16.82
N LEU A 245 34.97 -17.93 17.51
CA LEU A 245 36.26 -17.85 18.23
C LEU A 245 36.41 -18.89 19.37
N GLU A 246 35.35 -19.16 20.13
CA GLU A 246 35.37 -20.16 21.20
C GLU A 246 35.39 -21.60 20.66
N ASN A 247 34.70 -21.86 19.54
CA ASN A 247 34.54 -23.20 18.95
C ASN A 247 35.68 -23.60 17.99
N ILE A 248 36.54 -22.66 17.56
CA ILE A 248 37.70 -22.92 16.68
C ILE A 248 38.69 -23.93 17.28
N LYS A 249 38.77 -24.03 18.61
CA LYS A 249 39.77 -24.88 19.29
C LYS A 249 39.50 -26.40 19.18
N GLY A 250 38.36 -26.82 18.63
CA GLY A 250 38.00 -28.25 18.55
C GLY A 250 37.38 -28.73 17.23
N GLN A 251 37.31 -27.91 16.17
CA GLN A 251 36.61 -28.28 14.94
C GLN A 251 37.54 -28.76 13.82
N HIS A 252 37.15 -29.87 13.18
CA HIS A 252 37.64 -30.27 11.88
C HIS A 252 37.14 -29.23 10.84
N PHE A 253 38.02 -28.67 10.00
CA PHE A 253 37.73 -27.67 8.94
C PHE A 253 37.67 -26.16 9.32
N ASN A 254 38.50 -25.70 10.26
CA ASN A 254 38.59 -24.28 10.63
C ASN A 254 38.72 -23.30 9.44
N THR A 255 39.61 -23.57 8.49
CA THR A 255 39.83 -22.69 7.32
C THR A 255 38.62 -22.63 6.39
N THR A 256 37.98 -23.76 6.11
CA THR A 256 36.78 -23.84 5.27
C THR A 256 35.61 -23.11 5.92
N ASN A 257 35.47 -23.22 7.25
CA ASN A 257 34.41 -22.55 8.00
C ASN A 257 34.54 -21.02 7.94
N LEU A 258 35.76 -20.49 8.06
CA LEU A 258 36.04 -19.05 7.90
C LEU A 258 35.75 -18.55 6.49
N ILE A 259 36.08 -19.35 5.46
CA ILE A 259 35.78 -19.01 4.06
C ILE A 259 34.27 -18.98 3.81
N ILE A 260 33.53 -19.99 4.27
CA ILE A 260 32.07 -20.05 4.15
C ILE A 260 31.42 -18.88 4.88
N LEU A 261 31.91 -18.53 6.07
CA LEU A 261 31.43 -17.37 6.84
C LEU A 261 31.66 -16.06 6.09
N LEU A 262 32.83 -15.88 5.47
CA LEU A 262 33.14 -14.69 4.67
C LEU A 262 32.19 -14.57 3.47
N ILE A 263 31.97 -15.67 2.75
CA ILE A 263 31.02 -15.72 1.63
C ILE A 263 29.61 -15.39 2.11
N PHE A 264 29.18 -15.97 3.23
CA PHE A 264 27.89 -15.69 3.84
C PHE A 264 27.73 -14.21 4.19
N ALA A 265 28.73 -13.60 4.84
CA ALA A 265 28.70 -12.20 5.26
C ALA A 265 28.53 -11.23 4.06
N ILE A 266 29.17 -11.55 2.93
CA ILE A 266 29.05 -10.77 1.70
C ILE A 266 27.67 -10.97 1.05
N ILE A 267 27.22 -12.22 0.90
CA ILE A 267 26.00 -12.51 0.15
C ILE A 267 24.73 -12.14 0.93
N MET A 268 24.67 -12.50 2.21
CA MET A 268 23.44 -12.39 3.00
C MET A 268 23.30 -11.00 3.66
N PRO A 269 24.08 -10.62 4.69
CA PRO A 269 23.98 -9.28 5.26
C PRO A 269 24.23 -8.12 4.29
N ILE A 270 25.21 -8.22 3.38
CA ILE A 270 25.59 -7.07 2.54
C ILE A 270 24.75 -7.03 1.27
N LEU A 271 24.82 -8.04 0.40
CA LEU A 271 24.11 -7.99 -0.89
C LEU A 271 22.60 -8.11 -0.72
N LEU A 272 22.12 -9.08 0.06
CA LEU A 272 20.67 -9.31 0.19
C LEU A 272 19.98 -8.18 0.96
N MET A 273 20.53 -7.66 2.06
CA MET A 273 19.89 -6.54 2.78
C MET A 273 19.89 -5.26 1.94
N ASN A 274 20.98 -4.94 1.23
CA ASN A 274 21.01 -3.78 0.34
C ASN A 274 20.02 -3.91 -0.81
N LEU A 275 19.81 -5.12 -1.33
CA LEU A 275 18.79 -5.39 -2.34
C LEU A 275 17.37 -5.22 -1.78
N LEU A 276 17.08 -5.77 -0.59
CA LEU A 276 15.77 -5.64 0.05
C LEU A 276 15.42 -4.17 0.32
N VAL A 277 16.39 -3.40 0.82
CA VAL A 277 16.24 -1.95 1.03
C VAL A 277 16.11 -1.21 -0.29
N GLY A 278 16.91 -1.56 -1.30
CA GLY A 278 16.87 -0.95 -2.63
C GLY A 278 15.53 -1.15 -3.35
N LEU A 279 14.95 -2.34 -3.26
CA LEU A 279 13.62 -2.64 -3.80
C LEU A 279 12.52 -1.91 -3.02
N ALA A 280 12.60 -1.91 -1.69
CA ALA A 280 11.62 -1.22 -0.86
C ALA A 280 11.59 0.30 -1.13
N ILE A 281 12.75 0.93 -1.35
CA ILE A 281 12.85 2.36 -1.67
C ILE A 281 12.45 2.63 -3.12
N GLY A 282 12.86 1.78 -4.06
CA GLY A 282 12.52 1.93 -5.48
C GLY A 282 11.01 1.90 -5.74
N ASP A 283 10.28 1.03 -5.05
CA ASP A 283 8.83 0.88 -5.22
C ASP A 283 8.01 1.86 -4.36
N LEU A 284 8.65 2.64 -3.48
CA LEU A 284 7.96 3.43 -2.46
C LEU A 284 6.96 4.44 -3.05
N MET A 285 7.33 5.13 -4.13
CA MET A 285 6.45 6.12 -4.79
C MET A 285 5.21 5.46 -5.40
N GLN A 286 5.39 4.30 -6.05
CA GLN A 286 4.27 3.55 -6.64
C GLN A 286 3.36 2.99 -5.54
N ILE A 287 3.95 2.46 -4.46
CA ILE A 287 3.21 1.98 -3.29
C ILE A 287 2.42 3.12 -2.64
N GLN A 288 2.97 4.33 -2.55
CA GLN A 288 2.28 5.48 -1.97
C GLN A 288 1.04 5.89 -2.78
N GLN A 289 1.14 5.94 -4.11
CA GLN A 289 0.00 6.25 -4.97
C GLN A 289 -1.08 5.16 -4.88
N ASN A 290 -0.67 3.89 -4.92
CA ASN A 290 -1.57 2.76 -4.78
C ASN A 290 -2.25 2.73 -3.39
N ALA A 291 -1.50 3.05 -2.33
CA ALA A 291 -2.03 3.13 -0.97
C ALA A 291 -3.09 4.23 -0.84
N ARG A 292 -2.91 5.39 -1.50
CA ARG A 292 -3.93 6.45 -1.51
C ARG A 292 -5.24 5.97 -2.11
N LEU A 293 -5.17 5.26 -3.24
CA LEU A 293 -6.35 4.70 -3.92
C LEU A 293 -6.98 3.58 -3.11
N LYS A 294 -6.18 2.65 -2.59
CA LYS A 294 -6.60 1.54 -1.73
C LYS A 294 -7.30 2.07 -0.48
N ARG A 295 -6.77 3.11 0.15
CA ARG A 295 -7.42 3.81 1.26
C ARG A 295 -8.81 4.34 0.90
N LEU A 296 -8.94 5.05 -0.22
CA LEU A 296 -10.24 5.56 -0.67
C LEU A 296 -11.23 4.41 -0.92
N ALA A 297 -10.76 3.30 -1.51
CA ALA A 297 -11.58 2.12 -1.71
C ALA A 297 -12.02 1.49 -0.37
N THR A 298 -11.09 1.30 0.58
CA THR A 298 -11.39 0.80 1.93
C THR A 298 -12.40 1.70 2.64
N GLN A 299 -12.29 3.02 2.51
CA GLN A 299 -13.26 3.96 3.08
C GLN A 299 -14.65 3.81 2.46
N VAL A 300 -14.73 3.68 1.13
CA VAL A 300 -16.01 3.45 0.44
C VAL A 300 -16.64 2.13 0.89
N GLN A 301 -15.84 1.07 1.03
CA GLN A 301 -16.30 -0.24 1.50
C GLN A 301 -16.80 -0.16 2.94
N LEU A 302 -16.07 0.51 3.82
CA LEU A 302 -16.48 0.75 5.21
C LEU A 302 -17.81 1.50 5.27
N HIS A 303 -17.97 2.57 4.50
CA HIS A 303 -19.24 3.31 4.46
C HIS A 303 -20.38 2.46 3.92
N THR A 304 -20.13 1.67 2.88
CA THR A 304 -21.15 0.77 2.30
C THR A 304 -21.56 -0.29 3.32
N ASN A 305 -20.62 -0.87 4.06
CA ASN A 305 -20.88 -1.89 5.06
C ASN A 305 -21.63 -1.32 6.28
N LEU A 306 -21.26 -0.12 6.73
CA LEU A 306 -22.01 0.60 7.78
C LEU A 306 -23.43 0.93 7.32
N GLU A 307 -23.62 1.42 6.10
CA GLU A 307 -24.95 1.74 5.55
C GLU A 307 -25.83 0.49 5.41
N LYS A 308 -25.26 -0.68 5.13
CA LYS A 308 -26.00 -1.96 5.12
C LYS A 308 -26.44 -2.40 6.52
N LYS A 309 -25.58 -2.23 7.53
CA LYS A 309 -25.83 -2.68 8.92
C LYS A 309 -26.70 -1.71 9.72
N LEU A 310 -26.75 -0.43 9.36
CA LEU A 310 -27.52 0.60 10.08
C LEU A 310 -28.99 0.64 9.62
N PRO A 311 -29.95 0.85 10.54
CA PRO A 311 -31.35 1.01 10.18
C PRO A 311 -31.56 2.30 9.36
N SER A 312 -32.38 2.21 8.32
CA SER A 312 -32.62 3.29 7.34
C SER A 312 -33.03 4.62 7.98
N LYS A 313 -33.73 4.60 9.12
CA LYS A 313 -34.13 5.79 9.88
C LYS A 313 -32.94 6.60 10.43
N LEU A 314 -31.87 5.95 10.89
CA LEU A 314 -30.66 6.64 11.38
C LEU A 314 -29.89 7.28 10.23
N ILE A 315 -29.80 6.57 9.10
CA ILE A 315 -29.13 7.07 7.89
C ILE A 315 -29.86 8.29 7.35
N GLN A 316 -31.20 8.23 7.22
CA GLN A 316 -32.01 9.37 6.76
C GLN A 316 -31.88 10.60 7.66
N ARG A 317 -31.73 10.41 8.99
CA ARG A 317 -31.56 11.53 9.93
C ARG A 317 -30.19 12.21 9.85
N TRP A 318 -29.15 11.46 9.48
CA TRP A 318 -27.76 11.95 9.45
C TRP A 318 -27.24 12.29 8.05
N THR A 319 -27.95 11.89 7.00
CA THR A 319 -27.61 12.21 5.61
C THR A 319 -28.09 13.62 5.26
N LYS A 320 -27.16 14.47 4.82
CA LYS A 320 -27.44 15.78 4.25
C LYS A 320 -27.11 15.74 2.76
N ASN A 321 -28.04 16.17 1.92
CA ASN A 321 -27.89 16.14 0.46
C ASN A 321 -27.00 17.27 -0.08
N GLU A 322 -26.88 18.38 0.67
CA GLU A 322 -26.11 19.56 0.28
C GLU A 322 -25.13 19.97 1.38
N TYR A 323 -23.93 20.36 0.97
CA TYR A 323 -22.87 20.84 1.87
C TYR A 323 -22.21 22.08 1.28
N VAL A 324 -22.23 23.18 2.04
CA VAL A 324 -21.61 24.46 1.65
C VAL A 324 -20.25 24.57 2.34
N VAL A 325 -19.18 24.62 1.54
CA VAL A 325 -17.81 24.86 2.02
C VAL A 325 -17.57 26.37 2.08
N TYR A 326 -17.29 26.89 3.28
CA TYR A 326 -16.88 28.28 3.45
C TYR A 326 -15.35 28.36 3.53
N LEU A 327 -14.69 28.94 2.52
CA LEU A 327 -13.22 29.01 2.43
C LEU A 327 -12.57 30.05 3.36
N ASN A 328 -13.34 30.94 4.00
CA ASN A 328 -12.78 32.04 4.77
C ASN A 328 -13.64 32.41 5.98
N LYS A 329 -13.64 31.56 7.02
CA LYS A 329 -14.17 31.93 8.34
C LYS A 329 -13.07 31.79 9.38
N GLY A 330 -12.47 32.93 9.75
CA GLY A 330 -11.64 33.04 10.95
C GLY A 330 -12.52 32.89 12.18
N ILE A 331 -12.31 31.84 12.98
CA ILE A 331 -13.13 31.57 14.16
C ILE A 331 -12.23 30.99 15.26
N CYS A 332 -12.30 31.59 16.46
CA CYS A 332 -11.89 30.96 17.72
C CYS A 332 -12.71 29.67 17.92
N LYS A 333 -12.06 28.51 17.75
CA LYS A 333 -12.74 27.21 17.72
C LYS A 333 -12.90 26.63 19.12
N ARG A 334 -14.14 26.24 19.46
CA ARG A 334 -14.47 25.35 20.58
C ARG A 334 -13.75 24.00 20.36
N PHE A 335 -13.30 23.32 21.42
CA PHE A 335 -12.55 22.04 21.32
C PHE A 335 -13.24 21.00 20.43
N SER A 336 -14.58 20.93 20.45
CA SER A 336 -15.35 20.02 19.59
C SER A 336 -15.25 20.35 18.10
N THR A 337 -15.06 21.62 17.73
CA THR A 337 -14.83 22.05 16.35
C THR A 337 -13.39 21.79 15.93
N VAL A 338 -12.43 21.95 16.85
CA VAL A 338 -11.01 21.61 16.61
C VAL A 338 -10.84 20.10 16.40
N PHE A 339 -11.48 19.26 17.22
CA PHE A 339 -11.42 17.80 17.08
C PHE A 339 -12.09 17.32 15.79
N LYS A 340 -13.25 17.89 15.44
CA LYS A 340 -13.91 17.62 14.16
C LYS A 340 -13.05 18.03 12.98
N GLU A 341 -12.36 19.17 13.06
CA GLU A 341 -11.43 19.58 12.02
C GLU A 341 -10.16 18.74 12.00
N TRP A 342 -9.63 18.29 13.13
CA TRP A 342 -8.46 17.42 13.17
C TRP A 342 -8.75 16.06 12.51
N ILE A 343 -9.94 15.50 12.75
CA ILE A 343 -10.40 14.26 12.11
C ILE A 343 -10.80 14.46 10.65
N ALA A 344 -11.36 15.62 10.30
CA ALA A 344 -11.79 15.94 8.95
C ALA A 344 -10.67 16.47 8.06
N LYS A 345 -9.63 17.07 8.64
CA LYS A 345 -8.49 17.58 7.88
C LYS A 345 -7.75 16.40 7.32
N PRO A 346 -7.52 16.39 6.00
CA PRO A 346 -6.45 15.56 5.54
C PRO A 346 -5.18 16.01 6.27
N LEU A 347 -4.41 15.04 6.79
CA LEU A 347 -2.97 15.27 6.91
C LEU A 347 -2.57 15.91 5.58
N ASP A 348 -2.04 17.13 5.63
CA ASP A 348 -1.53 17.84 4.46
C ASP A 348 -0.38 17.04 3.87
N VAL A 349 -0.72 15.99 3.14
CA VAL A 349 0.08 15.48 2.02
C VAL A 349 0.07 16.53 0.91
N ASN A 350 -0.63 17.66 1.07
CA ASN A 350 -0.44 18.85 0.26
C ASN A 350 0.92 19.52 0.50
N ASN A 351 1.54 19.38 1.67
CA ASN A 351 2.95 19.78 1.84
C ASN A 351 3.91 18.81 1.11
N VAL A 352 3.40 17.66 0.64
CA VAL A 352 4.10 16.75 -0.27
C VAL A 352 3.64 16.98 -1.73
N LEU A 353 2.58 17.76 -1.98
CA LEU A 353 2.21 18.19 -3.34
C LEU A 353 3.16 19.24 -3.91
N ASP A 354 3.91 19.96 -3.08
CA ASP A 354 5.06 20.75 -3.57
C ASP A 354 6.21 19.86 -4.09
N SER A 355 6.13 18.53 -3.90
CA SER A 355 7.06 17.55 -4.48
C SER A 355 6.42 16.60 -5.52
N TYR A 356 5.15 16.81 -5.88
CA TYR A 356 4.39 15.93 -6.80
C TYR A 356 3.81 16.68 -8.02
N ASP A 357 4.31 17.87 -8.32
CA ASP A 357 3.90 18.67 -9.49
C ASP A 357 4.43 18.11 -10.83
N GLU A 358 5.30 17.10 -10.81
CA GLU A 358 5.73 16.40 -12.04
C GLU A 358 4.61 15.58 -12.67
N ASN A 359 3.74 14.93 -11.87
CA ASN A 359 2.65 14.09 -12.39
C ASN A 359 1.46 14.91 -12.92
N CYS A 360 1.24 16.12 -12.40
CA CYS A 360 0.23 17.05 -12.93
C CYS A 360 0.68 17.58 -14.29
N THR A 361 1.95 17.98 -14.37
CA THR A 361 2.60 18.41 -15.61
C THR A 361 2.59 17.29 -16.65
N GLU A 362 2.93 16.05 -16.28
CA GLU A 362 2.90 14.91 -17.18
C GLU A 362 1.48 14.60 -17.70
N ARG A 363 0.45 14.65 -16.85
CA ARG A 363 -0.95 14.46 -17.28
C ARG A 363 -1.46 15.58 -18.17
N VAL A 364 -1.13 16.83 -17.86
CA VAL A 364 -1.46 17.99 -18.71
C VAL A 364 -0.75 17.87 -20.05
N LEU A 365 0.53 17.49 -20.05
CA LEU A 365 1.33 17.21 -21.24
C LEU A 365 0.72 16.07 -22.06
N PHE A 366 0.31 14.95 -21.45
CA PHE A 366 -0.36 13.85 -22.16
C PHE A 366 -1.69 14.28 -22.79
N VAL A 367 -2.48 15.10 -22.10
CA VAL A 367 -3.74 15.65 -22.64
C VAL A 367 -3.46 16.60 -23.80
N GLU A 368 -2.44 17.44 -23.69
CA GLU A 368 -2.00 18.33 -24.76
C GLU A 368 -1.45 17.57 -25.96
N LEU A 369 -0.63 16.54 -25.75
CA LEU A 369 -0.12 15.64 -26.79
C LEU A 369 -1.26 14.88 -27.48
N TYR A 370 -2.27 14.43 -26.73
CA TYR A 370 -3.44 13.79 -27.32
C TYR A 370 -4.26 14.76 -28.18
N LYS A 371 -4.44 16.00 -27.71
CA LYS A 371 -5.07 17.07 -28.50
C LYS A 371 -4.27 17.40 -29.76
N GLN A 372 -2.95 17.49 -29.66
CA GLN A 372 -2.06 17.71 -30.81
C GLN A 372 -2.13 16.56 -31.80
N LYS A 373 -2.10 15.30 -31.35
CA LYS A 373 -2.23 14.11 -32.21
C LYS A 373 -3.57 14.10 -32.96
N ARG A 374 -4.66 14.54 -32.32
CA ARG A 374 -5.97 14.66 -32.97
C ARG A 374 -5.97 15.74 -34.06
N ARG A 375 -5.42 16.93 -33.74
CA ARG A 375 -5.23 18.01 -34.73
C ARG A 375 -4.35 17.57 -35.90
N GLN A 376 -3.29 16.79 -35.65
CA GLN A 376 -2.40 16.28 -36.69
C GLN A 376 -3.12 15.30 -37.62
N LYS A 377 -3.94 14.39 -37.08
CA LYS A 377 -4.78 13.50 -37.90
C LYS A 377 -5.79 14.27 -38.76
N ASP A 378 -6.38 15.33 -38.22
CA ASP A 378 -7.34 16.14 -38.97
C ASP A 378 -6.65 16.95 -40.09
N MET A 379 -5.45 17.51 -39.83
CA MET A 379 -4.62 18.13 -40.87
C MET A 379 -4.19 17.13 -41.95
N GLN A 380 -3.82 15.91 -41.56
CA GLN A 380 -3.46 14.86 -42.52
C GLN A 380 -4.63 14.53 -43.46
N ARG A 381 -5.85 14.40 -42.93
CA ARG A 381 -7.06 14.19 -43.74
C ARG A 381 -7.35 15.36 -44.68
N GLN A 382 -7.08 16.59 -44.25
CA GLN A 382 -7.22 17.77 -45.11
C GLN A 382 -6.19 17.79 -46.24
N LEU A 383 -4.94 17.41 -45.94
CA LEU A 383 -3.88 17.30 -46.94
C LEU A 383 -4.18 16.21 -47.96
N GLU A 384 -4.66 15.04 -47.54
CA GLU A 384 -5.09 13.95 -48.43
C GLU A 384 -6.18 14.43 -49.40
N LYS A 385 -7.20 15.13 -48.88
CA LYS A 385 -8.24 15.75 -49.72
C LYS A 385 -7.67 16.78 -50.69
N MET A 386 -6.72 17.62 -50.25
CA MET A 386 -6.08 18.62 -51.11
C MET A 386 -5.25 17.95 -52.21
N THR A 387 -4.51 16.88 -51.90
CA THR A 387 -3.76 16.11 -52.90
C THR A 387 -4.68 15.44 -53.92
N ASP A 388 -5.83 14.93 -53.49
CA ASP A 388 -6.82 14.35 -54.40
C ASP A 388 -7.44 15.41 -55.32
N LEU A 389 -7.78 16.59 -54.78
CA LEU A 389 -8.26 17.72 -55.58
C LEU A 389 -7.20 18.18 -56.60
N VAL A 390 -5.93 18.25 -56.23
CA VAL A 390 -4.84 18.60 -57.16
C VAL A 390 -4.70 17.55 -58.25
N ARG A 391 -4.81 16.26 -57.94
CA ARG A 391 -4.83 15.19 -58.96
C ARG A 391 -6.01 15.35 -59.92
N LEU A 392 -7.21 15.65 -59.41
CA LEU A 392 -8.39 15.89 -60.25
C LEU A 392 -8.21 17.12 -61.15
N VAL A 393 -7.59 18.19 -60.65
CA VAL A 393 -7.28 19.39 -61.45
C VAL A 393 -6.24 19.09 -62.53
N LEU A 394 -5.16 18.37 -62.20
CA LEU A 394 -4.16 17.94 -63.20
C LEU A 394 -4.78 17.08 -64.28
N GLN A 395 -5.61 16.10 -63.90
CA GLN A 395 -6.31 15.24 -64.84
C GLN A 395 -7.24 16.06 -65.76
N LYS A 396 -7.92 17.08 -65.24
CA LYS A 396 -8.75 17.99 -66.03
C LYS A 396 -7.93 18.95 -66.92
N MET A 397 -6.73 19.36 -66.50
CA MET A 397 -5.83 20.21 -67.29
C MET A 397 -5.18 19.45 -68.45
N GLU A 398 -4.67 18.23 -68.21
CA GLU A 398 -4.08 17.40 -69.28
C GLU A 398 -5.07 17.16 -70.42
N ILE A 399 -6.34 16.90 -70.06
CA ILE A 399 -7.42 16.70 -71.05
C ILE A 399 -7.63 17.94 -71.92
N GLN A 400 -7.49 19.16 -71.38
CA GLN A 400 -7.66 20.38 -72.18
C GLN A 400 -6.47 20.63 -73.11
N THR A 401 -5.24 20.37 -72.65
CA THR A 401 -4.03 20.56 -73.48
C THR A 401 -3.92 19.56 -74.62
N GLU A 402 -4.41 18.33 -74.46
CA GLU A 402 -4.44 17.35 -75.55
C GLU A 402 -5.51 17.73 -76.59
N THR A 403 -6.70 18.17 -76.15
CA THR A 403 -7.78 18.56 -77.08
C THR A 403 -7.54 19.87 -77.84
N GLU A 404 -6.74 20.79 -77.31
CA GLU A 404 -6.37 22.04 -78.02
C GLU A 404 -5.15 21.88 -78.93
N SER A 405 -4.44 20.75 -78.88
CA SER A 405 -3.26 20.51 -79.74
C SER A 405 -3.60 20.06 -81.16
N ASP A 406 -4.84 19.65 -81.41
CA ASP A 406 -5.28 19.18 -82.73
C ASP A 406 -6.00 20.24 -83.58
N ASP A 407 -6.27 21.44 -83.06
CA ASP A 407 -6.88 22.53 -83.85
C ASP A 407 -6.22 23.89 -83.56
N ILE A 408 -5.17 24.23 -84.31
CA ILE A 408 -4.70 25.62 -84.43
C ILE A 408 -4.60 26.02 -85.90
N THR A 409 -5.61 26.77 -86.37
CA THR A 409 -5.41 27.76 -87.42
C THR A 409 -4.70 29.01 -86.88
N SER A 410 -3.84 29.58 -87.71
CA SER A 410 -2.62 30.33 -87.39
C SER A 410 -2.75 31.75 -86.82
N ASN A 411 -3.77 32.09 -86.02
CA ASN A 411 -3.89 33.43 -85.42
C ASN A 411 -3.83 33.47 -83.87
N ASP A 412 -4.00 32.34 -83.17
CA ASP A 412 -3.99 32.30 -81.70
C ASP A 412 -2.60 32.06 -81.05
N LYS A 413 -1.57 31.74 -81.85
CA LYS A 413 -0.21 31.48 -81.32
C LYS A 413 0.40 32.71 -80.63
N ASN A 414 0.05 33.93 -81.05
CA ASN A 414 0.59 35.15 -80.45
C ASN A 414 -0.07 35.53 -79.13
N GLU A 415 -1.37 35.27 -78.96
CA GLU A 415 -2.08 35.63 -77.73
C GLU A 415 -1.78 34.64 -76.59
N ASN A 416 -1.65 33.35 -76.93
CA ASN A 416 -1.27 32.31 -75.97
C ASN A 416 0.20 32.42 -75.54
N PHE A 417 1.12 32.84 -76.41
CA PHE A 417 2.51 33.11 -76.02
C PHE A 417 2.62 34.29 -75.04
N LEU A 418 1.78 35.32 -75.22
CA LEU A 418 1.74 36.49 -74.32
C LEU A 418 1.13 36.13 -72.94
N LYS A 419 0.10 35.27 -72.91
CA LYS A 419 -0.48 34.74 -71.65
C LYS A 419 0.51 33.82 -70.91
N MET A 420 1.26 32.99 -71.63
CA MET A 420 2.26 32.09 -71.05
C MET A 420 3.46 32.86 -70.45
N GLN A 421 3.87 33.98 -71.05
CA GLN A 421 4.86 34.89 -70.46
C GLN A 421 4.35 35.56 -69.18
N LYS A 422 3.08 35.99 -69.14
CA LYS A 422 2.46 36.55 -67.91
C LYS A 422 2.39 35.51 -66.79
N PHE A 423 2.04 34.26 -67.09
CA PHE A 423 2.02 33.17 -66.10
C PHE A 423 3.42 32.80 -65.60
N ARG A 424 4.44 32.76 -66.47
CA ARG A 424 5.83 32.54 -66.06
C ARG A 424 6.34 33.65 -65.13
N HIS A 425 5.89 34.89 -65.34
CA HIS A 425 6.18 36.00 -64.44
C HIS A 425 5.51 35.83 -63.06
N VAL A 426 4.24 35.44 -63.01
CA VAL A 426 3.51 35.20 -61.76
C VAL A 426 4.09 34.02 -60.97
N PHE A 427 4.48 32.93 -61.65
CA PHE A 427 5.10 31.78 -61.01
C PHE A 427 6.50 32.10 -60.45
N ASN A 428 7.27 32.93 -61.16
CA ASN A 428 8.56 33.43 -60.65
C ASN A 428 8.39 34.39 -59.46
N VAL A 429 7.31 35.18 -59.41
CA VAL A 429 6.97 35.99 -58.23
C VAL A 429 6.56 35.11 -57.05
N ALA A 430 5.74 34.08 -57.26
CA ALA A 430 5.34 33.13 -56.21
C ALA A 430 6.54 32.35 -55.64
N ARG A 431 7.50 31.95 -56.49
CA ARG A 431 8.74 31.26 -56.09
C ARG A 431 9.69 32.18 -55.30
N ARG A 432 9.72 33.48 -55.61
CA ARG A 432 10.46 34.48 -54.80
C ARG A 432 9.79 34.72 -53.45
N PHE A 433 8.47 34.73 -53.36
CA PHE A 433 7.75 34.82 -52.09
C PHE A 433 7.91 33.56 -51.21
N SER A 434 7.98 32.36 -51.79
CA SER A 434 8.25 31.14 -51.02
C SER A 434 9.68 31.09 -50.47
N HIS A 435 10.67 31.58 -51.23
CA HIS A 435 12.05 31.71 -50.74
C HIS A 435 12.19 32.82 -49.68
N ALA A 436 11.50 33.96 -49.82
CA ALA A 436 11.48 35.01 -48.81
C ALA A 436 10.85 34.56 -47.47
N ARG A 437 9.84 33.66 -47.52
CA ARG A 437 9.23 33.07 -46.32
C ARG A 437 10.10 32.03 -45.62
N SER A 438 10.97 31.34 -46.38
CA SER A 438 11.97 30.41 -45.84
C SER A 438 13.15 31.12 -45.16
N ILE A 439 13.43 32.38 -45.52
CA ILE A 439 14.53 33.18 -44.95
C ILE A 439 14.08 33.94 -43.68
N ASN A 440 12.79 34.28 -43.55
CA ASN A 440 12.23 34.93 -42.35
C ASN A 440 11.86 33.98 -41.20
N GLY A 441 12.18 32.69 -41.30
CA GLY A 441 11.92 31.67 -40.26
C GLY A 441 13.07 31.46 -39.26
N ASN A 442 14.23 32.08 -39.47
CA ASN A 442 15.39 31.97 -38.58
C ASN A 442 15.83 33.36 -38.13
N ASN A 443 15.31 33.81 -36.97
CA ASN A 443 16.07 34.65 -36.05
C ASN A 443 15.47 34.52 -34.63
N PRO A 444 16.19 33.90 -33.69
CA PRO A 444 15.79 33.82 -32.29
C PRO A 444 16.41 34.99 -31.53
N HIS A 445 15.63 35.91 -30.96
CA HIS A 445 16.24 36.85 -30.01
C HIS A 445 15.23 37.47 -29.02
N LEU A 446 15.68 37.44 -27.76
CA LEU A 446 15.43 38.37 -26.66
C LEU A 446 14.07 38.31 -25.94
N PHE A 447 14.06 37.59 -24.82
CA PHE A 447 13.46 38.07 -23.58
C PHE A 447 14.51 38.02 -22.47
N THR A 448 15.15 39.15 -22.20
CA THR A 448 15.85 39.41 -20.93
C THR A 448 14.91 40.26 -20.08
N HIS A 449 14.41 39.68 -18.99
CA HIS A 449 13.70 40.40 -17.94
C HIS A 449 14.73 41.14 -17.07
N SER A 450 14.49 42.42 -16.87
CA SER A 450 15.05 43.27 -15.82
C SER A 450 14.28 43.02 -14.52
N GLU A 451 14.96 42.52 -13.49
CA GLU A 451 14.53 42.61 -12.09
C GLU A 451 15.28 43.77 -11.43
N GLU A 452 14.52 44.77 -10.98
CA GLU A 452 14.88 45.68 -9.90
C GLU A 452 14.17 45.20 -8.64
N ALA A 453 14.94 44.75 -7.63
CA ALA A 453 14.72 44.92 -6.19
C ALA A 453 15.86 44.22 -5.42
#